data_AF-A0A5C6Y4X5-F1
#
_entry.id   AF-A0A5C6Y4X5-F1
#
_cell.length_a   1.000
_cell.length_b   1.000
_cell.length_c   1.000
_cell.angle_alpha   90.00
_cell.angle_beta   90.00
_cell.angle_gamma   90.00
#
_symmetry.space_group_name_H-M   'P 1'
#
loop_
_entity.id
_entity.type
_entity.pdbx_description
1 polymer ?
#
loop_
_entity_poly.entity_id
_entity_poly.type
_entity_poly.pdbx_seq_one_letter_code
_entity_poly.pdbx_strand_id
1 'polypeptide(L)'
;MDEKICSILKVKLISSDYEILEKLSEEEQKQSGIKTLELLSLFEKENQKLTKFICYSYSLESKIEKKLDKVKKEDIKTVGLSKGFSISYGIYYYFLKNEKKNELLNYLSKRRIPQHGKFYERLENYFFQSKGVMLSESYIQYAGGYSKENVNQSDIQKALNDLKIMDKEHGAFWISMLVENDEEFITEVNKNLNLSLIYGENKENHYQAENYSEVKNILELHIKKDFNKINEILKK
;
A
#
# COMPACT_ATOMS: atom_id res chain seq x y z
N MET A 1 14.04 -19.79 -0.62
CA MET A 1 12.66 -19.51 -1.15
C MET A 1 12.36 -18.02 -1.19
N ASP A 2 12.79 -17.28 -0.16
CA ASP A 2 12.50 -15.86 0.02
C ASP A 2 13.10 -14.96 -1.06
N GLU A 3 14.28 -15.29 -1.60
CA GLU A 3 14.85 -14.58 -2.77
C GLU A 3 13.91 -14.60 -3.98
N LYS A 4 13.27 -15.75 -4.25
CA LYS A 4 12.31 -15.88 -5.36
C LYS A 4 11.06 -15.04 -5.11
N ILE A 5 10.55 -15.04 -3.89
CA ILE A 5 9.41 -14.19 -3.51
C ILE A 5 9.77 -12.71 -3.64
N CYS A 6 10.93 -12.29 -3.14
CA CYS A 6 11.41 -10.91 -3.25
C CYS A 6 11.56 -10.47 -4.71
N SER A 7 12.10 -11.35 -5.55
CA SER A 7 12.22 -11.12 -7.00
C SER A 7 10.85 -10.96 -7.67
N ILE A 8 9.87 -11.83 -7.35
CA ILE A 8 8.49 -11.75 -7.88
C ILE A 8 7.83 -10.42 -7.49
N LEU A 9 8.07 -9.97 -6.27
CA LEU A 9 7.45 -8.78 -5.70
C LEU A 9 8.21 -7.49 -5.99
N LYS A 10 9.38 -7.57 -6.63
CA LYS A 10 10.30 -6.44 -6.85
C LYS A 10 10.69 -5.70 -5.56
N VAL A 11 10.75 -6.41 -4.43
CA VAL A 11 11.13 -5.83 -3.13
C VAL A 11 12.56 -6.20 -2.75
N LYS A 12 13.25 -5.29 -2.06
CA LYS A 12 14.58 -5.58 -1.49
C LYS A 12 14.43 -6.22 -0.12
N LEU A 13 15.12 -7.34 0.06
CA LEU A 13 15.24 -8.00 1.34
C LEU A 13 16.18 -7.19 2.24
N ILE A 14 15.70 -6.71 3.39
CA ILE A 14 16.53 -5.95 4.35
C ILE A 14 16.64 -6.77 5.63
N SER A 15 17.59 -7.71 5.67
CA SER A 15 17.92 -8.44 6.89
C SER A 15 19.42 -8.75 6.97
N SER A 16 19.97 -8.72 8.19
CA SER A 16 21.33 -9.13 8.51
C SER A 16 21.52 -10.65 8.55
N ASP A 17 20.45 -11.42 8.74
CA ASP A 17 20.53 -12.86 9.04
C ASP A 17 19.70 -13.70 8.06
N TYR A 18 20.14 -13.74 6.81
CA TYR A 18 19.50 -14.47 5.71
C TYR A 18 19.24 -15.95 6.05
N GLU A 19 20.22 -16.63 6.64
CA GLU A 19 20.10 -18.07 6.96
C GLU A 19 19.00 -18.37 7.99
N ILE A 20 18.78 -17.49 8.95
CA ILE A 20 17.75 -17.68 9.98
C ILE A 20 16.37 -17.56 9.35
N LEU A 21 16.20 -16.57 8.48
CA LEU A 21 14.92 -16.31 7.82
C LEU A 21 14.58 -17.42 6.83
N GLU A 22 15.56 -17.90 6.06
CA GLU A 22 15.35 -19.02 5.16
C GLU A 22 14.93 -20.29 5.94
N LYS A 23 15.60 -20.60 7.06
CA LYS A 23 15.22 -21.72 7.94
C LYS A 23 13.80 -21.58 8.49
N LEU A 24 13.43 -20.39 8.95
CA LEU A 24 12.07 -20.12 9.45
C LEU A 24 11.02 -20.28 8.35
N SER A 25 11.29 -19.76 7.16
CA SER A 25 10.39 -19.87 6.00
C SER A 25 10.23 -21.31 5.53
N GLU A 26 11.32 -22.10 5.50
CA GLU A 26 11.28 -23.53 5.21
C GLU A 26 10.48 -24.30 6.25
N GLU A 27 10.65 -23.97 7.53
CA GLU A 27 9.88 -24.59 8.61
C GLU A 27 8.39 -24.25 8.50
N GLU A 28 8.03 -22.99 8.28
CA GLU A 28 6.63 -22.57 8.08
C GLU A 28 6.00 -23.30 6.90
N GLN A 29 6.72 -23.39 5.79
CA GLN A 29 6.26 -24.13 4.63
C GLN A 29 6.07 -25.61 4.96
N LYS A 30 7.05 -26.25 5.58
CA LYS A 30 6.98 -27.68 5.96
C LYS A 30 5.81 -27.95 6.88
N GLN A 31 5.56 -27.07 7.85
CA GLN A 31 4.43 -27.19 8.78
C GLN A 31 3.07 -27.03 8.07
N SER A 32 3.01 -26.19 7.04
CA SER A 32 1.79 -25.99 6.22
C SER A 32 1.47 -27.19 5.32
N GLY A 33 2.49 -27.94 4.88
CA GLY A 33 2.34 -29.03 3.91
C GLY A 33 2.05 -28.56 2.47
N ILE A 34 2.13 -27.25 2.20
CA ILE A 34 1.91 -26.68 0.87
C ILE A 34 3.20 -26.81 0.04
N LYS A 35 3.08 -27.23 -1.23
CA LYS A 35 4.24 -27.35 -2.12
C LYS A 35 4.81 -25.98 -2.46
N THR A 36 6.13 -25.88 -2.63
CA THR A 36 6.82 -24.60 -2.91
C THR A 36 6.27 -23.95 -4.18
N LEU A 37 6.01 -24.76 -5.21
CA LEU A 37 5.45 -24.30 -6.48
C LEU A 37 4.04 -23.73 -6.34
N GLU A 38 3.22 -24.26 -5.42
CA GLU A 38 1.88 -23.73 -5.16
C GLU A 38 1.94 -22.36 -4.48
N LEU A 39 2.83 -22.19 -3.49
CA LEU A 39 3.06 -20.90 -2.84
C LEU A 39 3.64 -19.89 -3.83
N LEU A 40 4.66 -20.25 -4.61
CA LEU A 40 5.22 -19.34 -5.63
C LEU A 40 4.15 -18.92 -6.65
N SER A 41 3.34 -19.87 -7.14
CA SER A 41 2.24 -19.55 -8.05
C SER A 41 1.18 -18.66 -7.41
N LEU A 42 0.99 -18.72 -6.08
CA LEU A 42 0.09 -17.85 -5.35
C LEU A 42 0.61 -16.41 -5.34
N PHE A 43 1.88 -16.21 -4.99
CA PHE A 43 2.53 -14.89 -4.98
C PHE A 43 2.56 -14.26 -6.38
N GLU A 44 2.73 -15.07 -7.42
CA GLU A 44 2.76 -14.60 -8.80
C GLU A 44 1.35 -14.23 -9.31
N LYS A 45 0.40 -15.17 -9.22
CA LYS A 45 -0.92 -15.02 -9.89
C LYS A 45 -1.94 -14.24 -9.07
N GLU A 46 -1.79 -14.19 -7.76
CA GLU A 46 -2.75 -13.55 -6.85
C GLU A 46 -2.14 -12.38 -6.07
N ASN A 47 -1.00 -11.84 -6.55
CA ASN A 47 -0.24 -10.78 -5.89
C ASN A 47 -1.15 -9.68 -5.33
N GLN A 48 -1.97 -9.04 -6.17
CA GLN A 48 -2.81 -7.92 -5.75
C GLN A 48 -3.78 -8.28 -4.61
N LYS A 49 -4.43 -9.45 -4.67
CA LYS A 49 -5.38 -9.87 -3.63
C LYS A 49 -4.68 -10.29 -2.35
N LEU A 50 -3.53 -10.97 -2.49
CA LEU A 50 -2.68 -11.36 -1.37
C LEU A 50 -2.13 -10.12 -0.65
N THR A 51 -1.64 -9.13 -1.39
CA THR A 51 -1.16 -7.85 -0.85
C THR A 51 -2.25 -7.12 -0.08
N LYS A 52 -3.46 -7.01 -0.65
CA LYS A 52 -4.62 -6.43 0.05
C LYS A 52 -4.90 -7.16 1.37
N PHE A 53 -4.91 -8.48 1.34
CA PHE A 53 -5.13 -9.29 2.54
C PHE A 53 -4.06 -9.06 3.60
N ILE A 54 -2.79 -9.05 3.20
CA ILE A 54 -1.66 -8.84 4.10
C ILE A 54 -1.74 -7.44 4.73
N CYS A 55 -1.84 -6.39 3.91
CA CYS A 55 -1.91 -5.01 4.38
C CYS A 55 -3.10 -4.80 5.33
N TYR A 56 -4.28 -5.34 4.97
CA TYR A 56 -5.46 -5.24 5.82
C TYR A 56 -5.25 -5.93 7.17
N SER A 57 -4.75 -7.16 7.16
CA SER A 57 -4.49 -7.95 8.36
C SER A 57 -3.50 -7.26 9.29
N TYR A 58 -2.36 -6.79 8.77
CA TYR A 58 -1.38 -6.03 9.56
C TYR A 58 -1.97 -4.75 10.15
N SER A 59 -2.80 -4.03 9.39
CA SER A 59 -3.41 -2.79 9.87
C SER A 59 -4.34 -3.01 11.07
N LEU A 60 -4.99 -4.17 11.14
CA LEU A 60 -5.90 -4.52 12.23
C LEU A 60 -5.16 -5.11 13.43
N GLU A 61 -4.22 -6.04 13.22
CA GLU A 61 -3.43 -6.60 14.33
C GLU A 61 -2.59 -5.51 15.03
N SER A 62 -2.00 -4.57 14.28
CA SER A 62 -1.25 -3.44 14.88
C SER A 62 -2.14 -2.47 15.69
N LYS A 63 -3.43 -2.34 15.34
CA LYS A 63 -4.39 -1.55 16.14
C LYS A 63 -4.81 -2.28 17.41
N ILE A 64 -4.81 -3.61 17.39
CA ILE A 64 -5.11 -4.45 18.57
C ILE A 64 -3.96 -4.33 19.59
N GLU A 65 -2.70 -4.43 19.15
CA GLU A 65 -1.52 -4.25 20.01
C GLU A 65 -1.51 -2.89 20.72
N LYS A 66 -1.83 -1.79 20.01
CA LYS A 66 -1.90 -0.45 20.60
C LYS A 66 -2.94 -0.30 21.71
N LYS A 67 -3.98 -1.15 21.72
CA LYS A 67 -5.02 -1.15 22.78
C LYS A 67 -4.63 -2.00 23.99
N LEU A 68 -3.62 -2.86 23.85
CA LEU A 68 -3.26 -3.85 24.87
C LEU A 68 -2.15 -3.39 25.83
N ASP A 69 -1.32 -2.39 25.50
CA ASP A 69 -0.30 -1.89 26.45
C ASP A 69 0.17 -0.43 26.24
N LYS A 70 0.19 0.34 27.36
CA LYS A 70 1.09 1.49 27.59
C LYS A 70 2.43 0.95 28.09
N VAL A 71 3.28 0.45 27.19
CA VAL A 71 4.66 0.08 27.52
C VAL A 71 5.62 0.90 26.67
N LYS A 72 6.64 1.48 27.33
CA LYS A 72 7.70 2.28 26.73
C LYS A 72 8.39 1.46 25.63
N LYS A 73 8.34 1.93 24.39
CA LYS A 73 9.09 1.33 23.28
C LYS A 73 10.54 1.79 23.33
N GLU A 74 11.41 0.91 23.78
CA GLU A 74 12.80 0.88 23.34
C GLU A 74 12.86 0.55 21.84
N ASP A 75 13.95 0.98 21.20
CA ASP A 75 14.22 0.91 19.76
C ASP A 75 14.14 -0.52 19.19
N ILE A 76 12.95 -0.92 18.77
CA ILE A 76 12.79 -2.12 17.94
C ILE A 76 13.03 -1.69 16.49
N LYS A 77 14.30 -1.83 16.05
CA LYS A 77 14.65 -1.89 14.63
C LYS A 77 13.84 -3.01 13.98
N THR A 78 12.82 -2.64 13.20
CA THR A 78 11.94 -3.56 12.49
C THR A 78 12.74 -4.28 11.40
N VAL A 79 13.00 -5.57 11.57
CA VAL A 79 13.80 -6.39 10.64
C VAL A 79 12.98 -6.68 9.37
N GLY A 80 13.49 -6.25 8.22
CA GLY A 80 12.80 -6.08 6.93
C GLY A 80 12.54 -7.36 6.13
N LEU A 81 11.84 -8.31 6.76
CA LEU A 81 10.94 -9.29 6.12
C LEU A 81 9.52 -9.26 6.72
N SER A 82 9.33 -8.46 7.77
CA SER A 82 8.24 -8.62 8.75
C SER A 82 7.02 -7.72 8.51
N LYS A 83 6.94 -6.97 7.41
CA LYS A 83 5.74 -6.13 7.13
C LYS A 83 5.12 -6.25 5.75
N GLY A 84 5.83 -6.75 4.73
CA GLY A 84 5.29 -6.83 3.38
C GLY A 84 4.65 -8.18 3.06
N PHE A 85 5.38 -9.28 3.30
CA PHE A 85 5.02 -10.60 2.77
C PHE A 85 5.63 -11.71 3.60
N SER A 86 5.29 -11.81 4.89
CA SER A 86 5.69 -13.02 5.61
C SER A 86 5.00 -14.22 4.98
N ILE A 87 5.77 -15.27 4.70
CA ILE A 87 5.26 -16.50 4.10
C ILE A 87 4.06 -17.07 4.87
N SER A 88 3.99 -16.83 6.18
CA SER A 88 2.82 -17.04 7.03
C SER A 88 1.52 -16.54 6.43
N TYR A 89 1.44 -15.29 5.98
CA TYR A 89 0.21 -14.74 5.40
C TYR A 89 -0.08 -15.30 4.02
N GLY A 90 0.96 -15.65 3.25
CA GLY A 90 0.79 -16.45 2.03
C GLY A 90 0.13 -17.80 2.32
N ILE A 91 0.56 -18.48 3.38
CA ILE A 91 -0.01 -19.75 3.83
C ILE A 91 -1.45 -19.56 4.34
N TYR A 92 -1.73 -18.53 5.15
CA TYR A 92 -3.09 -18.23 5.61
C TYR A 92 -4.03 -17.96 4.45
N TYR A 93 -3.61 -17.09 3.52
CA TYR A 93 -4.38 -16.75 2.32
C TYR A 93 -4.62 -17.98 1.45
N TYR A 94 -3.62 -18.86 1.28
CA TYR A 94 -3.78 -20.12 0.55
C TYR A 94 -4.92 -20.95 1.14
N PHE A 95 -4.94 -21.18 2.45
CA PHE A 95 -5.99 -22.01 3.04
C PHE A 95 -7.37 -21.34 2.98
N LEU A 96 -7.46 -20.03 3.24
CA LEU A 96 -8.71 -19.28 3.21
C LEU A 96 -9.30 -19.24 1.78
N LYS A 97 -8.47 -19.00 0.76
CA LYS A 97 -8.88 -18.99 -0.64
C LYS A 97 -9.44 -20.35 -1.09
N ASN A 98 -8.86 -21.44 -0.59
CA ASN A 98 -9.24 -22.80 -0.98
C ASN A 98 -10.28 -23.42 -0.02
N GLU A 99 -10.88 -22.63 0.88
CA GLU A 99 -11.90 -23.08 1.83
C GLU A 99 -11.43 -24.25 2.75
N LYS A 100 -10.12 -24.31 3.00
CA LYS A 100 -9.43 -25.36 3.77
C LYS A 100 -9.37 -25.02 5.26
N LYS A 101 -10.53 -24.86 5.90
CA LYS A 101 -10.67 -24.44 7.30
C LYS A 101 -9.92 -25.35 8.28
N ASN A 102 -10.09 -26.67 8.15
CA ASN A 102 -9.52 -27.63 9.10
C ASN A 102 -7.99 -27.68 9.00
N GLU A 103 -7.46 -27.56 7.78
CA GLU A 103 -6.02 -27.51 7.52
C GLU A 103 -5.41 -26.22 8.07
N LEU A 104 -6.08 -25.08 7.92
CA LEU A 104 -5.63 -23.82 8.52
C LEU A 104 -5.60 -23.92 10.05
N LEU A 105 -6.68 -24.43 10.68
CA LEU A 105 -6.72 -24.62 12.13
C LEU A 105 -5.62 -25.57 12.62
N ASN A 106 -5.36 -26.67 11.90
CA ASN A 106 -4.27 -27.59 12.20
C ASN A 106 -2.90 -26.91 12.07
N TYR A 107 -2.68 -26.15 11.00
CA TYR A 107 -1.46 -25.37 10.80
C TYR A 107 -1.23 -24.35 11.93
N LEU A 108 -2.25 -23.56 12.29
CA LEU A 108 -2.17 -22.60 13.39
C LEU A 108 -1.90 -23.28 14.74
N SER A 109 -2.49 -24.46 14.97
CA SER A 109 -2.24 -25.28 16.15
C SER A 109 -0.80 -25.80 16.18
N LYS A 110 -0.26 -26.31 15.07
CA LYS A 110 1.14 -26.76 14.97
C LYS A 110 2.13 -25.64 15.23
N ARG A 111 1.79 -24.42 14.79
CA ARG A 111 2.52 -23.19 15.08
C ARG A 111 2.40 -22.70 16.52
N ARG A 112 1.57 -23.37 17.34
CA ARG A 112 1.31 -23.00 18.74
C ARG A 112 0.79 -21.57 18.87
N ILE A 113 0.00 -21.09 17.90
CA ILE A 113 -0.62 -19.76 17.97
C ILE A 113 -1.62 -19.74 19.13
N PRO A 114 -1.47 -18.84 20.11
CA PRO A 114 -2.41 -18.73 21.21
C PRO A 114 -3.82 -18.41 20.70
N GLN A 115 -4.83 -19.07 21.28
CA GLN A 115 -6.24 -18.89 20.88
C GLN A 115 -6.45 -19.02 19.36
N HIS A 116 -5.78 -19.99 18.71
CA HIS A 116 -5.78 -20.16 17.25
C HIS A 116 -7.18 -20.24 16.61
N GLY A 117 -8.21 -20.71 17.34
CA GLY A 117 -9.61 -20.67 16.88
C GLY A 117 -10.12 -19.24 16.69
N LYS A 118 -9.92 -18.36 17.69
CA LYS A 118 -10.27 -16.94 17.57
C LYS A 118 -9.40 -16.22 16.55
N PHE A 119 -8.14 -16.63 16.41
CA PHE A 119 -7.28 -16.07 15.37
C PHE A 119 -7.75 -16.46 13.97
N TYR A 120 -8.20 -17.70 13.76
CA TYR A 120 -8.85 -18.14 12.52
C TYR A 120 -10.06 -17.26 12.20
N GLU A 121 -10.96 -17.02 13.16
CA GLU A 121 -12.15 -16.17 12.95
C GLU A 121 -11.76 -14.75 12.50
N ARG A 122 -10.70 -14.19 13.10
CA ARG A 122 -10.16 -12.89 12.65
C ARG A 122 -9.60 -12.97 11.22
N LEU A 123 -8.79 -13.97 10.92
CA LEU A 123 -8.21 -14.16 9.58
C LEU A 123 -9.30 -14.33 8.50
N GLU A 124 -10.36 -15.09 8.80
CA GLU A 124 -11.51 -15.27 7.90
C GLU A 124 -12.22 -13.95 7.64
N ASN A 125 -12.48 -13.17 8.70
CA ASN A 125 -13.05 -11.83 8.56
C ASN A 125 -12.13 -10.89 7.77
N TYR A 126 -10.82 -10.90 8.05
CA TYR A 126 -9.83 -10.09 7.34
C TYR A 126 -9.78 -10.44 5.85
N PHE A 127 -9.84 -11.72 5.52
CA PHE A 127 -9.87 -12.20 4.13
C PHE A 127 -11.14 -11.76 3.39
N PHE A 128 -12.29 -11.78 4.06
CA PHE A 128 -13.52 -11.28 3.47
C PHE A 128 -13.46 -9.76 3.26
N GLN A 129 -13.08 -9.01 4.30
CA GLN A 129 -13.03 -7.54 4.26
C GLN A 129 -11.94 -7.02 3.32
N SER A 130 -10.81 -7.71 3.20
CA SER A 130 -9.72 -7.32 2.31
C SER A 130 -10.10 -7.36 0.83
N LYS A 131 -11.16 -8.09 0.44
CA LYS A 131 -11.68 -8.06 -0.94
C LYS A 131 -12.24 -6.68 -1.30
N GLY A 132 -12.77 -5.96 -0.31
CA GLY A 132 -13.27 -4.59 -0.45
C GLY A 132 -12.20 -3.51 -0.29
N VAL A 133 -10.97 -3.88 0.09
CA VAL A 133 -9.86 -2.93 0.19
C VAL A 133 -9.44 -2.52 -1.23
N MET A 134 -9.51 -1.22 -1.50
CA MET A 134 -8.86 -0.61 -2.65
C MET A 134 -7.46 -0.20 -2.19
N LEU A 135 -6.42 -0.70 -2.86
CA LEU A 135 -5.12 -0.05 -2.76
C LEU A 135 -5.27 1.19 -3.63
N SER A 136 -5.50 2.33 -2.98
CA SER A 136 -5.74 3.55 -3.74
C SER A 136 -4.44 3.94 -4.43
N GLU A 137 -4.44 3.89 -5.76
CA GLU A 137 -3.30 4.36 -6.55
C GLU A 137 -3.18 5.89 -6.53
N SER A 138 -4.16 6.58 -5.96
CA SER A 138 -4.20 8.03 -5.93
C SER A 138 -5.03 8.58 -4.79
N TYR A 139 -4.70 9.78 -4.32
CA TYR A 139 -5.60 10.52 -3.43
C TYR A 139 -5.55 12.01 -3.74
N ILE A 140 -6.62 12.70 -3.40
CA ILE A 140 -6.70 14.16 -3.40
C ILE A 140 -6.89 14.61 -1.96
N GLN A 141 -6.17 15.65 -1.55
CA GLN A 141 -6.30 16.25 -0.23
C GLN A 141 -6.30 17.78 -0.35
N TYR A 142 -7.13 18.42 0.46
CA TYR A 142 -7.31 19.86 0.49
C TYR A 142 -6.64 20.39 1.75
N ALA A 143 -6.09 21.60 1.69
CA ALA A 143 -5.51 22.26 2.86
C ALA A 143 -6.53 22.39 4.01
N GLY A 144 -7.82 22.51 3.70
CA GLY A 144 -8.93 22.49 4.66
C GLY A 144 -9.27 21.13 5.29
N GLY A 145 -8.49 20.07 5.04
CA GLY A 145 -8.60 18.78 5.73
C GLY A 145 -9.51 17.74 5.08
N TYR A 146 -10.15 18.03 3.94
CA TYR A 146 -10.86 17.01 3.16
C TYR A 146 -9.86 16.14 2.39
N SER A 147 -10.06 14.82 2.40
CA SER A 147 -9.32 13.88 1.55
C SER A 147 -10.23 12.85 0.91
N LYS A 148 -9.83 12.36 -0.27
CA LYS A 148 -10.52 11.29 -0.99
C LYS A 148 -9.52 10.44 -1.77
N GLU A 149 -9.73 9.12 -1.70
CA GLU A 149 -9.02 8.10 -2.47
C GLU A 149 -9.65 7.86 -3.85
N ASN A 150 -8.88 7.29 -4.78
CA ASN A 150 -9.27 6.93 -6.14
C ASN A 150 -9.75 8.15 -6.95
N VAL A 151 -8.83 9.10 -7.14
CA VAL A 151 -9.07 10.36 -7.84
C VAL A 151 -9.45 10.12 -9.29
N ASN A 152 -10.49 10.81 -9.76
CA ASN A 152 -10.90 10.80 -11.15
C ASN A 152 -11.12 12.22 -11.70
N GLN A 153 -11.50 12.33 -12.97
CA GLN A 153 -11.72 13.63 -13.63
C GLN A 153 -12.78 14.51 -12.96
N SER A 154 -13.83 13.91 -12.39
CA SER A 154 -14.87 14.67 -11.67
C SER A 154 -14.34 15.28 -10.38
N ASP A 155 -13.40 14.61 -9.71
CA ASP A 155 -12.74 15.12 -8.50
C ASP A 155 -11.84 16.31 -8.83
N ILE A 156 -11.10 16.26 -9.93
CA ILE A 156 -10.30 17.40 -10.45
C ILE A 156 -11.23 18.59 -10.71
N GLN A 157 -12.34 18.36 -11.41
CA GLN A 157 -13.27 19.43 -11.76
C GLN A 157 -13.89 20.07 -10.51
N LYS A 158 -14.23 19.27 -9.50
CA LYS A 158 -14.71 19.75 -8.20
C LYS A 158 -13.63 20.57 -7.50
N ALA A 159 -12.41 20.06 -7.39
CA ALA A 159 -11.30 20.73 -6.71
C ALA A 159 -10.98 22.10 -7.30
N LEU A 160 -10.96 22.21 -8.63
CA LEU A 160 -10.75 23.49 -9.31
C LEU A 160 -11.90 24.48 -9.10
N ASN A 161 -13.14 23.99 -8.96
CA ASN A 161 -14.28 24.85 -8.65
C ASN A 161 -14.24 25.33 -7.20
N ASP A 162 -13.90 24.45 -6.27
CA ASP A 162 -13.76 24.79 -4.85
C ASP A 162 -12.61 25.79 -4.65
N LEU A 163 -11.47 25.60 -5.32
CA LEU A 163 -10.31 26.48 -5.24
C LEU A 163 -10.63 27.95 -5.59
N LYS A 164 -11.57 28.17 -6.52
CA LYS A 164 -12.02 29.53 -6.90
C LYS A 164 -12.70 30.26 -5.76
N ILE A 165 -13.44 29.54 -4.91
CA ILE A 165 -14.27 30.10 -3.84
C ILE A 165 -13.62 30.02 -2.45
N MET A 166 -12.58 29.21 -2.28
CA MET A 166 -11.80 29.12 -1.03
C MET A 166 -11.08 30.42 -0.70
N ASP A 167 -10.80 30.70 0.57
CA ASP A 167 -9.96 31.84 0.94
C ASP A 167 -8.48 31.63 0.51
N LYS A 168 -7.63 32.64 0.71
CA LYS A 168 -6.20 32.53 0.35
C LYS A 168 -5.40 31.64 1.30
N GLU A 169 -5.83 31.47 2.54
CA GLU A 169 -5.09 30.70 3.56
C GLU A 169 -5.30 29.18 3.37
N HIS A 170 -6.49 28.77 2.94
CA HIS A 170 -6.88 27.37 2.74
C HIS A 170 -7.06 27.01 1.26
N GLY A 171 -6.79 27.94 0.35
CA GLY A 171 -6.93 27.77 -1.09
C GLY A 171 -5.80 26.95 -1.69
N ALA A 172 -5.69 25.68 -1.31
CA ALA A 172 -4.78 24.72 -1.92
C ALA A 172 -5.32 23.30 -1.83
N PHE A 173 -4.96 22.47 -2.81
CA PHE A 173 -5.15 21.03 -2.78
C PHE A 173 -3.99 20.34 -3.50
N TRP A 174 -3.77 19.06 -3.21
CA TRP A 174 -2.81 18.24 -3.92
C TRP A 174 -3.42 16.91 -4.35
N ILE A 175 -2.95 16.43 -5.48
CA ILE A 175 -3.22 15.08 -5.98
C ILE A 175 -1.92 14.31 -5.88
N SER A 176 -2.02 13.11 -5.35
CA SER A 176 -0.93 12.14 -5.29
C SER A 176 -1.27 10.94 -6.15
N MET A 177 -0.25 10.39 -6.80
CA MET A 177 -0.28 9.16 -7.56
C MET A 177 0.83 8.23 -7.08
N LEU A 178 0.47 7.01 -6.70
CA LEU A 178 1.43 5.94 -6.49
C LEU A 178 1.92 5.42 -7.85
N VAL A 179 3.23 5.47 -8.06
CA VAL A 179 3.89 4.99 -9.28
C VAL A 179 4.70 3.72 -8.99
N GLU A 180 5.38 3.17 -10.00
CA GLU A 180 6.20 1.98 -9.81
C GLU A 180 7.30 2.19 -8.74
N ASN A 181 7.64 1.13 -8.01
CA ASN A 181 8.62 1.13 -6.90
C ASN A 181 8.18 1.88 -5.63
N ASP A 182 6.86 1.97 -5.38
CA ASP A 182 6.28 2.63 -4.20
C ASP A 182 6.64 4.12 -4.08
N GLU A 183 7.05 4.75 -5.19
CA GLU A 183 7.26 6.21 -5.24
C GLU A 183 5.92 6.94 -5.33
N GLU A 184 5.87 8.12 -4.72
CA GLU A 184 4.69 8.98 -4.69
C GLU A 184 4.96 10.24 -5.50
N PHE A 185 4.17 10.44 -6.55
CA PHE A 185 4.25 11.62 -7.39
C PHE A 185 3.14 12.57 -6.99
N ILE A 186 3.49 13.82 -6.67
CA ILE A 186 2.54 14.78 -6.10
C ILE A 186 2.44 16.01 -7.00
N THR A 187 1.23 16.51 -7.20
CA THR A 187 0.97 17.83 -7.77
C THR A 187 0.07 18.61 -6.82
N GLU A 188 0.65 19.63 -6.18
CA GLU A 188 -0.08 20.63 -5.42
C GLU A 188 -0.48 21.79 -6.32
N VAL A 189 -1.67 22.35 -6.08
CA VAL A 189 -2.18 23.55 -6.74
C VAL A 189 -2.70 24.50 -5.68
N ASN A 190 -2.19 25.73 -5.68
CA ASN A 190 -2.73 26.80 -4.83
C ASN A 190 -3.66 27.74 -5.61
N LYS A 191 -4.38 28.60 -4.88
CA LYS A 191 -5.38 29.54 -5.41
C LYS A 191 -4.82 30.53 -6.43
N ASN A 192 -3.52 30.78 -6.38
CA ASN A 192 -2.83 31.66 -7.32
C ASN A 192 -2.40 30.91 -8.60
N LEU A 193 -2.83 29.66 -8.79
CA LEU A 193 -2.43 28.79 -9.91
C LEU A 193 -0.91 28.52 -9.94
N ASN A 194 -0.26 28.57 -8.77
CA ASN A 194 1.08 28.00 -8.63
C ASN A 194 0.94 26.51 -8.35
N LEU A 195 1.74 25.74 -9.07
CA LEU A 195 1.86 24.31 -8.91
C LEU A 195 3.23 23.97 -8.32
N SER A 196 3.23 23.07 -7.34
CA SER A 196 4.43 22.37 -6.88
C SER A 196 4.33 20.91 -7.31
N LEU A 197 5.27 20.46 -8.13
CA LEU A 197 5.30 19.10 -8.68
C LEU A 197 6.51 18.34 -8.13
N ILE A 198 6.26 17.27 -7.40
CA ILE A 198 7.30 16.43 -6.77
C ILE A 198 7.30 15.08 -7.49
N TYR A 199 8.25 14.89 -8.40
CA TYR A 199 8.39 13.70 -9.24
C TYR A 199 9.81 13.12 -9.15
N GLY A 200 9.93 11.79 -9.01
CA GLY A 200 11.20 11.07 -8.98
C GLY A 200 11.99 11.32 -7.69
N GLU A 201 13.32 11.56 -7.80
CA GLU A 201 14.26 11.78 -6.69
C GLU A 201 14.01 13.09 -5.87
N ASN A 202 12.76 13.36 -5.49
CA ASN A 202 12.32 14.50 -4.69
C ASN A 202 12.70 15.87 -5.28
N LYS A 203 12.81 15.98 -6.61
CA LYS A 203 12.96 17.30 -7.25
C LYS A 203 11.60 17.98 -7.33
N GLU A 204 11.42 18.98 -6.47
CA GLU A 204 10.28 19.88 -6.55
C GLU A 204 10.48 20.87 -7.70
N ASN A 205 9.52 20.89 -8.62
CA ASN A 205 9.43 21.88 -9.69
C ASN A 205 8.26 22.81 -9.37
N HIS A 206 8.52 24.12 -9.43
CA HIS A 206 7.47 25.13 -9.30
C HIS A 206 7.08 25.65 -10.68
N TYR A 207 5.78 25.81 -10.90
CA TYR A 207 5.23 26.27 -12.16
C TYR A 207 4.03 27.18 -11.95
N GLN A 208 4.03 28.35 -12.57
CA GLN A 208 2.90 29.27 -12.56
C GLN A 208 2.09 29.03 -13.82
N ALA A 209 0.91 28.43 -13.69
CA ALA A 209 0.00 28.25 -14.81
C ALA A 209 -0.67 29.57 -15.19
N GLU A 210 -0.98 29.73 -16.48
CA GLU A 210 -1.63 30.91 -17.03
C GLU A 210 -3.11 30.98 -16.62
N ASN A 211 -3.78 29.82 -16.55
CA ASN A 211 -5.22 29.73 -16.32
C ASN A 211 -5.64 28.35 -15.79
N TYR A 212 -6.89 28.26 -15.31
CA TYR A 212 -7.47 27.02 -14.80
C TYR A 212 -7.55 25.89 -15.83
N SER A 213 -7.61 26.19 -17.13
CA SER A 213 -7.63 25.16 -18.17
C SER A 213 -6.29 24.45 -18.28
N GLU A 214 -5.19 25.19 -18.15
CA GLU A 214 -3.84 24.63 -18.10
C GLU A 214 -3.62 23.79 -16.86
N VAL A 215 -4.03 24.29 -15.68
CA VAL A 215 -4.00 23.50 -14.44
C VAL A 215 -4.78 22.19 -14.61
N LYS A 216 -6.00 22.27 -15.17
CA LYS A 216 -6.82 21.07 -15.43
C LYS A 216 -6.09 20.07 -16.33
N ASN A 217 -5.45 20.53 -17.41
CA ASN A 217 -4.70 19.67 -18.30
C ASN A 217 -3.53 18.97 -17.58
N ILE A 218 -2.77 19.70 -16.76
CA ILE A 218 -1.66 19.11 -15.98
C ILE A 218 -2.18 18.05 -15.00
N LEU A 219 -3.26 18.33 -14.27
CA LEU A 219 -3.85 17.36 -13.33
C LEU A 219 -4.43 16.14 -14.03
N GLU A 220 -5.02 16.29 -15.22
CA GLU A 220 -5.50 15.16 -16.01
C GLU A 220 -4.37 14.29 -16.53
N LEU A 221 -3.23 14.88 -16.93
CA LEU A 221 -2.02 14.13 -17.26
C LEU A 221 -1.44 13.41 -16.04
N HIS A 222 -1.48 14.06 -14.87
CA HIS A 222 -0.99 13.51 -13.61
C HIS A 222 -1.73 12.23 -13.23
N ILE A 223 -3.08 12.24 -13.22
CA ILE A 223 -3.86 11.03 -12.92
C ILE A 223 -3.74 9.94 -13.99
N LYS A 224 -3.33 10.28 -15.21
CA LYS A 224 -3.00 9.33 -16.30
C LYS A 224 -1.56 8.83 -16.24
N LYS A 225 -0.76 9.28 -15.26
CA LYS A 225 0.68 8.97 -15.11
C LYS A 225 1.52 9.38 -16.34
N ASP A 226 1.08 10.38 -17.12
CA ASP A 226 1.79 10.88 -18.31
C ASP A 226 2.77 12.00 -17.94
N PHE A 227 3.72 11.67 -17.06
CA PHE A 227 4.66 12.64 -16.46
C PHE A 227 5.63 13.22 -17.49
N ASN A 228 5.89 12.51 -18.59
CA ASN A 228 6.72 13.01 -19.70
C ASN A 228 6.10 14.25 -20.34
N LYS A 229 4.80 14.24 -20.63
CA LYS A 229 4.11 15.42 -21.18
C LYS A 229 4.05 16.57 -20.18
N ILE A 230 3.93 16.27 -18.89
CA ILE A 230 4.01 17.31 -17.85
C ILE A 230 5.38 17.99 -17.91
N ASN A 231 6.47 17.21 -17.95
CA ASN A 231 7.82 17.77 -18.08
C ASN A 231 8.05 18.58 -19.36
N GLU A 232 7.35 18.29 -20.46
CA GLU A 232 7.37 19.12 -21.66
C GLU A 232 6.66 20.47 -21.46
N ILE A 233 5.55 20.50 -20.72
CA ILE A 233 4.84 21.74 -20.36
C ILE A 233 5.71 22.61 -19.45
N LEU A 234 6.37 22.01 -18.45
CA LEU A 234 7.20 22.73 -17.47
C LEU A 234 8.48 23.36 -18.07
N LYS A 235 8.88 22.97 -19.28
CA LYS A 235 10.08 23.49 -19.96
C LYS A 235 9.81 24.75 -20.80
N LYS A 236 8.54 25.14 -20.98
CA LYS A 236 8.16 26.40 -21.63
C LYS A 236 8.45 27.58 -20.71
#